data_AF-A0AAP7IPG6-F1
#
_entry.id   AF-A0AAP7IPG6-F1
#
_cell.length_a   1.000
_cell.length_b   1.000
_cell.length_c   1.000
_cell.angle_alpha   90.00
_cell.angle_beta   90.00
_cell.angle_gamma   90.00
#
_symmetry.space_group_name_H-M   'P 1'
#
loop_
_entity.id
_entity.type
_entity.pdbx_description
1 polymer ?
#
loop_
_entity_poly.entity_id
_entity_poly.type
_entity_poly.pdbx_seq_one_letter_code
_entity_poly.pdbx_strand_id
1 'polypeptide(L)'
;MTSKEDRVASIKAKLDALDGEIEALKAAQKALNDTNTKVSYKPDKTNVDNLKGKKYKEETADEKDYLEGLEKDFSAKKSEVDAKLTTKISTLEWDKTCVSFEYTLAKINPF
;
A
#
# COMPACT_ATOMS: atom_id res chain seq x y z
N MET A 1 -27.30 29.43 14.60
CA MET A 1 -26.68 29.45 13.26
C MET A 1 -25.17 29.48 13.48
N THR A 2 -24.41 28.57 12.88
CA THR A 2 -22.93 28.65 12.89
C THR A 2 -22.51 29.85 12.03
N SER A 3 -21.53 30.63 12.50
CA SER A 3 -21.06 31.80 11.76
C SER A 3 -20.40 31.37 10.43
N LYS A 4 -20.26 32.32 9.49
CA LYS A 4 -19.53 32.09 8.25
C LYS A 4 -18.09 31.65 8.55
N GLU A 5 -17.46 32.28 9.53
CA GLU A 5 -16.12 31.98 10.00
C GLU A 5 -16.03 30.53 10.50
N ASP A 6 -17.00 30.07 11.31
CA ASP A 6 -17.04 28.70 11.81
C ASP A 6 -17.20 27.68 10.67
N ARG A 7 -18.04 28.00 9.66
CA ARG A 7 -18.24 27.15 8.47
C ARG A 7 -16.95 27.03 7.65
N VAL A 8 -16.29 28.15 7.37
CA VAL A 8 -15.02 28.18 6.62
C VAL A 8 -13.92 27.43 7.36
N ALA A 9 -13.81 27.63 8.68
CA ALA A 9 -12.85 26.90 9.51
C ALA A 9 -13.12 25.39 9.51
N SER A 10 -14.39 24.98 9.62
CA SER A 10 -14.78 23.57 9.57
C SER A 10 -14.41 22.91 8.23
N ILE A 11 -14.69 23.57 7.11
CA ILE A 11 -14.33 23.05 5.78
C ILE A 11 -12.81 22.99 5.61
N LYS A 12 -12.08 23.99 6.10
CA LYS A 12 -10.60 23.98 6.07
C LYS A 12 -10.03 22.81 6.86
N ALA A 13 -10.56 22.53 8.06
CA ALA A 13 -10.14 21.39 8.86
C ALA A 13 -10.38 20.05 8.13
N LYS A 14 -11.48 19.93 7.37
CA LYS A 14 -11.73 18.74 6.52
C LYS A 14 -10.70 18.61 5.40
N LEU A 15 -10.31 19.72 4.75
CA LEU A 15 -9.27 19.71 3.73
C LEU A 15 -7.93 19.25 4.31
N ASP A 16 -7.53 19.81 5.45
CA ASP A 16 -6.27 19.47 6.09
C ASP A 16 -6.24 17.99 6.54
N ALA A 17 -7.38 17.46 6.99
CA ALA A 17 -7.52 16.04 7.32
C ALA A 17 -7.39 15.13 6.07
N LEU A 18 -8.04 15.49 4.96
CA LEU A 18 -7.93 14.75 3.69
C LEU A 18 -6.50 14.78 3.16
N ASP A 19 -5.83 15.94 3.23
CA ASP A 19 -4.41 16.07 2.86
C ASP A 19 -3.53 15.15 3.69
N GLY A 20 -3.72 15.13 5.02
CA GLY A 20 -2.99 14.24 5.91
C GLY A 20 -3.19 12.76 5.59
N GLU A 21 -4.43 12.34 5.33
CA GLU A 21 -4.75 10.95 4.98
C GLU A 21 -4.12 10.54 3.64
N ILE A 22 -4.21 11.40 2.62
CA ILE A 22 -3.61 11.14 1.29
C ILE A 22 -2.09 10.98 1.39
N GLU A 23 -1.40 11.87 2.11
CA GLU A 23 0.05 11.79 2.26
C GLU A 23 0.48 10.54 3.04
N ALA A 24 -0.25 10.17 4.09
CA ALA A 24 0.00 8.95 4.84
C ALA A 24 -0.16 7.69 3.96
N LEU A 25 -1.19 7.65 3.11
CA LEU A 25 -1.43 6.53 2.19
C LEU A 25 -0.37 6.46 1.09
N LYS A 26 0.07 7.61 0.53
CA LYS A 26 1.18 7.66 -0.45
C LYS A 26 2.48 7.17 0.17
N ALA A 27 2.76 7.53 1.42
CA ALA A 27 3.93 7.03 2.15
C ALA A 27 3.86 5.51 2.38
N ALA A 28 2.69 4.99 2.77
CA ALA A 28 2.48 3.55 2.93
C ALA A 28 2.61 2.79 1.60
N GLN A 29 2.08 3.33 0.51
CA GLN A 29 2.21 2.76 -0.83
C GLN A 29 3.67 2.70 -1.28
N LYS A 30 4.43 3.76 -1.04
CA LYS A 30 5.87 3.79 -1.31
C LYS A 30 6.61 2.71 -0.50
N ALA A 31 6.35 2.61 0.80
CA ALA A 31 6.98 1.61 1.66
C ALA A 31 6.66 0.17 1.23
N LEU A 32 5.41 -0.08 0.81
CA LEU A 32 5.01 -1.36 0.22
C LEU A 32 5.82 -1.66 -1.04
N ASN A 33 5.93 -0.68 -1.96
CA ASN A 33 6.63 -0.85 -3.22
C ASN A 33 8.14 -1.05 -3.04
N ASP A 34 8.74 -0.41 -2.04
CA ASP A 34 10.16 -0.58 -1.67
C ASP A 34 10.44 -1.94 -0.99
N THR A 35 9.42 -2.64 -0.48
CA THR A 35 9.61 -3.95 0.17
C THR A 35 10.00 -5.02 -0.85
N ASN A 36 11.17 -5.63 -0.69
CA ASN A 36 11.64 -6.72 -1.54
C ASN A 36 10.86 -8.01 -1.25
N THR A 37 10.35 -8.66 -2.30
CA THR A 37 9.59 -9.91 -2.22
C THR A 37 10.44 -11.14 -2.55
N LYS A 38 11.69 -10.95 -2.98
CA LYS A 38 12.54 -12.01 -3.50
C LYS A 38 13.01 -12.95 -2.40
N VAL A 39 12.75 -14.24 -2.57
CA VAL A 39 13.22 -15.29 -1.65
C VAL A 39 14.48 -15.92 -2.23
N SER A 40 15.59 -15.88 -1.48
CA SER A 40 16.81 -16.59 -1.88
C SER A 40 16.89 -17.95 -1.21
N TYR A 41 16.70 -19.03 -1.99
CA TYR A 41 16.99 -20.38 -1.52
C TYR A 41 18.51 -20.60 -1.50
N LYS A 42 19.08 -20.81 -0.31
CA LYS A 42 20.51 -21.07 -0.10
C LYS A 42 20.69 -22.39 0.66
N PRO A 43 20.60 -23.54 -0.02
CA PRO A 43 20.89 -24.81 0.63
C PRO A 43 22.36 -24.87 1.02
N ASP A 44 22.66 -25.42 2.19
CA ASP A 44 24.03 -25.62 2.65
C ASP A 44 24.72 -26.70 1.79
N LYS A 45 25.47 -26.24 0.79
CA LYS A 45 26.15 -27.10 -0.18
C LYS A 45 27.15 -28.06 0.46
N THR A 46 27.66 -27.76 1.65
CA THR A 46 28.64 -28.64 2.33
C THR A 46 28.01 -29.93 2.86
N ASN A 47 26.71 -29.93 3.13
CA ASN A 47 25.96 -31.10 3.58
C ASN A 47 25.21 -31.83 2.44
N VAL A 48 24.83 -31.09 1.40
CA VAL A 48 24.10 -31.60 0.21
C VAL A 48 24.89 -32.68 -0.53
N ASP A 49 26.22 -32.51 -0.64
CA ASP A 49 27.05 -33.46 -1.38
C ASP A 49 27.29 -34.80 -0.65
N ASN A 50 27.11 -34.83 0.68
CA ASN A 50 27.26 -36.03 1.49
C ASN A 50 25.95 -36.83 1.66
N LEU A 51 24.80 -36.26 1.28
CA LEU A 51 23.45 -36.83 1.45
C LEU A 51 22.79 -37.26 0.12
N LYS A 52 23.57 -37.61 -0.92
CA LYS A 52 23.15 -37.86 -2.33
C LYS A 52 22.13 -39.00 -2.62
N GLY A 53 21.23 -39.33 -1.70
CA GLY A 53 20.09 -40.22 -1.94
C GLY A 53 18.97 -39.57 -2.76
N LYS A 54 18.17 -40.37 -3.48
CA LYS A 54 17.04 -39.92 -4.31
C LYS A 54 16.03 -39.07 -3.52
N LYS A 55 15.71 -39.50 -2.30
CA LYS A 55 14.79 -38.81 -1.38
C LYS A 55 15.22 -37.38 -1.02
N TYR A 56 16.52 -37.16 -0.79
CA TYR A 56 17.06 -35.84 -0.44
C TYR A 56 16.98 -34.86 -1.63
N LYS A 57 17.20 -35.35 -2.86
CA LYS A 57 17.06 -34.54 -4.07
C LYS A 57 15.61 -34.14 -4.35
N GLU A 58 14.66 -35.03 -4.07
CA GLU A 58 13.23 -34.77 -4.17
C GLU A 58 12.80 -33.71 -3.12
N GLU A 59 13.18 -33.88 -1.85
CA GLU A 59 12.89 -32.89 -0.79
C GLU A 59 13.48 -31.49 -1.08
N THR A 60 14.71 -31.43 -1.61
CA THR A 60 15.35 -30.16 -2.02
C THR A 60 14.60 -29.47 -3.17
N ALA A 61 14.04 -30.24 -4.09
CA ALA A 61 13.23 -29.71 -5.19
C ALA A 61 11.87 -29.21 -4.69
N ASP A 62 11.20 -29.99 -3.84
CA ASP A 62 9.92 -29.64 -3.23
C ASP A 62 10.02 -28.35 -2.39
N GLU A 63 11.09 -28.19 -1.60
CA GLU A 63 11.36 -26.97 -0.84
C GLU A 63 11.54 -25.76 -1.76
N LYS A 64 12.28 -25.92 -2.85
CA LYS A 64 12.51 -24.85 -3.81
C LYS A 64 11.20 -24.43 -4.49
N ASP A 65 10.41 -25.40 -4.94
CA ASP A 65 9.12 -25.16 -5.58
C ASP A 65 8.14 -24.47 -4.61
N TYR A 66 8.15 -24.87 -3.33
CA TYR A 66 7.37 -24.22 -2.28
C TYR A 66 7.78 -22.75 -2.08
N LEU A 67 9.07 -22.44 -2.02
CA LEU A 67 9.56 -21.07 -1.88
C LEU A 67 9.24 -20.21 -3.11
N GLU A 68 9.33 -20.77 -4.32
CA GLU A 68 8.90 -20.09 -5.55
C GLU A 68 7.39 -19.81 -5.55
N GLY A 69 6.58 -20.73 -5.00
CA GLY A 69 5.15 -20.52 -4.77
C GLY A 69 4.88 -19.37 -3.81
N LEU A 70 5.55 -19.36 -2.66
CA LEU A 70 5.42 -18.28 -1.67
C LEU A 70 5.83 -16.91 -2.23
N GLU A 71 6.90 -16.86 -3.03
CA GLU A 71 7.33 -15.61 -3.68
C GLU A 71 6.26 -15.07 -4.64
N LYS A 72 5.62 -15.96 -5.42
CA LYS A 72 4.49 -15.59 -6.30
C LYS A 72 3.29 -15.09 -5.51
N ASP A 73 2.90 -15.81 -4.45
CA ASP A 73 1.77 -15.44 -3.60
C ASP A 73 1.98 -14.09 -2.91
N PHE A 74 3.18 -13.85 -2.37
CA PHE A 74 3.52 -12.59 -1.73
C PHE A 74 3.53 -11.43 -2.73
N SER A 75 4.07 -11.65 -3.94
CA SER A 75 4.07 -10.66 -5.02
C SER A 75 2.66 -10.34 -5.50
N ALA A 76 1.80 -11.35 -5.64
CA ALA A 76 0.39 -11.15 -5.99
C ALA A 76 -0.35 -10.36 -4.90
N LYS A 77 -0.11 -10.69 -3.62
CA LYS A 77 -0.74 -9.97 -2.50
C LYS A 77 -0.27 -8.52 -2.42
N LYS A 78 1.02 -8.28 -2.64
CA LYS A 78 1.58 -6.92 -2.74
C LYS A 78 0.89 -6.12 -3.83
N SER A 79 0.71 -6.70 -5.03
CA SER A 79 0.00 -6.05 -6.13
C SER A 79 -1.47 -5.76 -5.81
N GLU A 80 -2.17 -6.67 -5.13
CA GLU A 80 -3.56 -6.46 -4.70
C GLU A 80 -3.68 -5.29 -3.72
N VAL A 81 -2.77 -5.19 -2.76
CA VAL A 81 -2.74 -4.09 -1.78
C VAL A 81 -2.40 -2.76 -2.45
N ASP A 82 -1.42 -2.74 -3.37
CA ASP A 82 -1.06 -1.53 -4.12
C ASP A 82 -2.23 -0.99 -4.97
N ALA A 83 -2.99 -1.90 -5.62
CA ALA A 83 -4.20 -1.51 -6.34
C ALA A 83 -5.26 -0.91 -5.42
N LYS A 84 -5.49 -1.51 -4.24
CA LYS A 84 -6.42 -0.98 -3.22
C LYS A 84 -6.00 0.40 -2.71
N LEU A 85 -4.71 0.59 -2.44
CA LEU A 85 -4.16 1.88 -2.04
C LEU A 85 -4.36 2.93 -3.13
N THR A 86 -4.06 2.59 -4.38
CA THR A 86 -4.28 3.47 -5.54
C THR A 86 -5.72 3.92 -5.64
N THR A 87 -6.68 2.97 -5.59
CA THR A 87 -8.11 3.30 -5.64
C THR A 87 -8.52 4.24 -4.50
N LYS A 88 -8.09 3.93 -3.26
CA LYS A 88 -8.44 4.75 -2.08
C LYS A 88 -7.85 6.16 -2.17
N ILE A 89 -6.59 6.30 -2.60
CA ILE A 89 -5.94 7.60 -2.82
C ILE A 89 -6.72 8.41 -3.86
N SER A 90 -7.06 7.82 -5.01
CA SER A 90 -7.84 8.52 -6.04
C SER A 90 -9.23 8.96 -5.55
N THR A 91 -9.91 8.14 -4.75
CA THR A 91 -11.19 8.53 -4.13
C THR A 91 -11.01 9.74 -3.20
N LEU A 92 -10.00 9.72 -2.34
CA LEU A 92 -9.74 10.84 -1.43
C LEU A 92 -9.30 12.12 -2.16
N GLU A 93 -8.54 11.99 -3.26
CA GLU A 93 -8.17 13.14 -4.10
C GLU A 93 -9.40 13.77 -4.77
N TRP A 94 -10.37 12.94 -5.17
CA TRP A 94 -11.67 13.42 -5.65
C TRP A 94 -12.46 14.13 -4.54
N ASP A 95 -12.58 13.51 -3.36
CA ASP A 95 -13.26 14.11 -2.21
C ASP A 95 -12.62 15.46 -1.81
N LYS A 96 -11.29 15.53 -1.80
CA LYS A 96 -10.53 16.76 -1.58
C LYS A 96 -10.89 17.83 -2.61
N THR A 97 -11.02 17.46 -3.87
CA THR A 97 -11.42 18.39 -4.94
C THR A 97 -12.82 18.96 -4.69
N CYS A 98 -13.78 18.11 -4.31
CA CYS A 98 -15.13 18.53 -3.95
C CYS A 98 -15.14 19.49 -2.74
N VAL A 99 -14.44 19.13 -1.66
CA VAL A 99 -14.35 19.97 -0.45
C VAL A 99 -13.61 21.28 -0.75
N SER A 100 -12.61 21.27 -1.63
CA SER A 100 -11.89 22.49 -2.04
C SER A 100 -12.81 23.46 -2.81
N PHE A 101 -13.71 22.92 -3.63
CA PHE A 101 -14.75 23.71 -4.28
C PHE A 101 -15.72 24.30 -3.25
N GLU A 102 -16.21 23.50 -2.29
CA GLU A 102 -17.05 23.98 -1.19
C GLU A 102 -16.36 25.08 -0.37
N TYR A 103 -15.08 24.92 -0.07
CA TYR A 103 -14.27 25.91 0.66
C TYR A 103 -14.19 27.24 -0.09
N THR A 104 -13.98 27.17 -1.40
CA THR A 104 -13.92 28.34 -2.28
C THR A 104 -15.26 29.06 -2.29
N LEU A 105 -16.36 28.32 -2.46
CA LEU A 105 -17.71 28.89 -2.39
C LEU A 105 -17.99 29.53 -1.03
N ALA A 106 -17.68 28.85 0.07
CA ALA A 106 -17.93 29.35 1.43
C ALA A 106 -17.18 30.66 1.74
N LYS A 107 -16.01 30.88 1.13
CA LYS A 107 -15.28 32.14 1.25
C LYS A 107 -15.97 33.31 0.55
N ILE A 108 -16.46 33.06 -0.66
CA ILE A 108 -16.98 34.10 -1.56
C ILE A 108 -18.45 34.41 -1.23
N ASN A 109 -19.22 33.44 -0.72
CA ASN A 109 -20.64 33.61 -0.47
C ASN A 109 -20.89 34.55 0.73
N PRO A 110 -21.72 35.60 0.60
CA PRO A 110 -22.05 36.50 1.70
C PRO A 110 -23.08 35.95 2.72
N PHE A 111 -23.61 34.74 2.49
CA PHE A 111 -24.65 34.10 3.32
C PHE A 111 -24.12 32.93 4.19
#